data_AF-A0A0P1H1Y0-F1
#
_entry.id   AF-A0A0P1H1Y0-F1
#
_cell.length_a   1.000
_cell.length_b   1.000
_cell.length_c   1.000
_cell.angle_alpha   90.00
_cell.angle_beta   90.00
_cell.angle_gamma   90.00
#
_symmetry.space_group_name_H-M   'P 1'
#
loop_
_entity.id
_entity.type
_entity.pdbx_description
1 polymer ?
#
loop_
_entity_poly.entity_id
_entity_poly.type
_entity_poly.pdbx_seq_one_letter_code
_entity_poly.pdbx_strand_id
1 'polypeptide(L)'
;MFDISGGIALPSPSVADRDVPAASKGHCTAHAVLGDGEGTRVQAESWLELCHQMLLNADEEVAELAEQQRFIFGEDEDDLREHIFDVIATLHDGYRIAYTIKPEIRLASGVFLEEMAEITANIFAVSEWTSIVQPDDEELAPAKVAPKRSRKRKTRG
;
A
#
# COMPACT_ATOMS: atom_id res chain seq x y z
N MET A 1 -26.54 -23.68 15.03
CA MET A 1 -25.52 -24.61 15.54
C MET A 1 -24.34 -24.43 14.62
N PHE A 2 -23.26 -23.79 15.08
CA PHE A 2 -22.06 -23.63 14.25
C PHE A 2 -21.34 -24.97 14.25
N ASP A 3 -21.21 -25.56 13.06
CA ASP A 3 -20.43 -26.77 12.84
C ASP A 3 -18.95 -26.40 12.92
N ILE A 4 -18.29 -26.79 14.02
CA ILE A 4 -16.86 -26.53 14.27
C ILE A 4 -16.01 -27.73 13.76
N SER A 5 -16.56 -28.57 12.87
CA SER A 5 -15.79 -29.65 12.22
C SER A 5 -14.95 -29.18 11.02
N GLY A 6 -15.20 -27.96 10.53
CA GLY A 6 -14.34 -27.31 9.54
C GLY A 6 -13.08 -26.74 10.20
N GLY A 7 -11.90 -27.10 9.70
CA GLY A 7 -10.63 -26.55 10.18
C GLY A 7 -10.56 -25.02 10.04
N ILE A 8 -9.72 -24.38 10.85
CA ILE A 8 -9.40 -22.95 10.69
C ILE A 8 -8.49 -22.82 9.47
N ALA A 9 -8.94 -22.10 8.45
CA ALA A 9 -8.06 -21.66 7.38
C ALA A 9 -7.33 -20.40 7.83
N LEU A 10 -6.03 -20.34 7.55
CA LEU A 10 -5.22 -19.16 7.82
C LEU A 10 -5.19 -18.27 6.57
N PRO A 11 -5.03 -16.95 6.75
CA PRO A 11 -4.86 -16.05 5.62
C PRO A 11 -3.69 -16.47 4.72
N SER A 12 -3.84 -16.23 3.43
CA SER A 12 -2.79 -16.44 2.44
C SER A 12 -1.54 -15.61 2.78
N PRO A 13 -0.34 -16.11 2.44
CA PRO A 13 0.87 -15.31 2.57
C PRO A 13 0.86 -14.11 1.63
N SER A 14 1.64 -13.09 1.99
CA SER A 14 1.92 -11.94 1.12
C SER A 14 2.52 -12.37 -0.22
N VAL A 15 2.17 -11.63 -1.27
CA VAL A 15 2.69 -11.81 -2.63
C VAL A 15 3.75 -10.75 -2.99
N ALA A 16 4.24 -10.01 -1.99
CA ALA A 16 5.25 -8.98 -2.17
C ALA A 16 6.55 -9.53 -2.78
N ASP A 17 7.11 -8.82 -3.77
CA ASP A 17 8.43 -9.13 -4.32
C ASP A 17 9.58 -8.70 -3.38
N ARG A 18 9.25 -7.80 -2.44
CA ARG A 18 10.16 -7.23 -1.46
C ARG A 18 9.51 -7.23 -0.09
N ASP A 19 10.18 -7.84 0.88
CA ASP A 19 9.79 -7.76 2.29
C ASP A 19 10.10 -6.38 2.88
N VAL A 20 9.17 -5.87 3.69
CA VAL A 20 9.37 -4.65 4.45
C VAL A 20 10.22 -4.90 5.72
N PRO A 21 11.10 -3.96 6.12
CA PRO A 21 11.85 -4.10 7.35
C PRO A 21 10.95 -4.20 8.58
N ALA A 22 11.17 -5.21 9.42
CA ALA A 22 10.36 -5.49 10.61
C ALA A 22 10.23 -4.30 11.59
N ALA A 23 11.23 -3.42 11.63
CA ALA A 23 11.16 -2.15 12.32
C ALA A 23 12.15 -1.16 11.69
N SER A 24 11.72 0.08 11.48
CA SER A 24 12.59 1.17 11.09
C SER A 24 12.35 2.40 11.98
N LYS A 25 13.42 3.10 12.36
CA LYS A 25 13.32 4.29 13.21
C LYS A 25 12.65 5.42 12.42
N GLY A 26 11.47 5.84 12.85
CA GLY A 26 10.74 6.97 12.25
C GLY A 26 9.82 6.58 11.10
N HIS A 27 9.66 5.28 10.82
CA HIS A 27 8.71 4.76 9.84
C HIS A 27 7.68 3.87 10.52
N CYS A 28 6.49 3.80 9.95
CA CYS A 28 5.44 2.89 10.39
C CYS A 28 5.50 1.66 9.50
N THR A 29 6.08 0.56 10.00
CA THR A 29 5.90 -0.74 9.35
C THR A 29 4.60 -1.35 9.86
N ALA A 30 3.72 -1.77 8.95
CA ALA A 30 2.45 -2.38 9.29
C ALA A 30 2.23 -3.69 8.52
N HIS A 31 1.48 -4.59 9.14
CA HIS A 31 0.98 -5.81 8.52
C HIS A 31 -0.52 -5.87 8.76
N ALA A 32 -1.28 -6.26 7.73
CA ALA A 32 -2.72 -6.42 7.79
C ALA A 32 -3.14 -7.71 7.10
N VAL A 33 -4.42 -8.08 7.25
CA VAL A 33 -5.06 -9.13 6.44
C VAL A 33 -6.19 -8.46 5.69
N LEU A 34 -6.11 -8.48 4.36
CA LEU A 34 -7.02 -7.82 3.42
C LEU A 34 -7.55 -8.83 2.40
N GLY A 35 -8.61 -8.47 1.68
CA GLY A 35 -9.27 -9.31 0.68
C GLY A 35 -10.43 -10.13 1.24
N ASP A 36 -11.14 -10.80 0.35
CA ASP A 36 -12.30 -11.63 0.68
C ASP A 36 -11.92 -12.98 1.30
N GLY A 37 -12.91 -13.61 1.95
CA GLY A 37 -12.76 -14.94 2.55
C GLY A 37 -11.78 -14.93 3.72
N GLU A 38 -10.73 -15.76 3.62
CA GLU A 38 -9.66 -15.84 4.63
C GLU A 38 -8.64 -14.70 4.50
N GLY A 39 -8.71 -13.94 3.39
CA GLY A 39 -7.83 -12.83 3.07
C GLY A 39 -6.37 -13.24 2.81
N THR A 40 -5.57 -12.21 2.58
CA THR A 40 -4.15 -12.27 2.29
C THR A 40 -3.43 -11.33 3.23
N ARG A 41 -2.30 -11.79 3.78
CA ARG A 41 -1.41 -10.96 4.58
C ARG A 41 -0.76 -9.92 3.68
N VAL A 42 -0.86 -8.65 4.02
CA VAL A 42 -0.21 -7.56 3.29
C VAL A 42 0.78 -6.81 4.18
N GLN A 43 1.73 -6.12 3.55
CA GLN A 43 2.78 -5.33 4.20
C GLN A 43 2.73 -3.86 3.76
N ALA A 44 3.07 -2.93 4.65
CA ALA A 44 3.22 -1.50 4.35
C ALA A 44 4.45 -0.90 5.07
N GLU A 45 5.19 -0.02 4.39
CA GLU A 45 6.36 0.70 4.93
C GLU A 45 6.01 2.07 5.53
N SER A 46 4.75 2.49 5.38
CA SER A 46 4.24 3.70 5.99
C SER A 46 2.77 3.59 6.39
N TRP A 47 2.35 4.50 7.29
CA TRP A 47 0.94 4.65 7.66
C TRP A 47 0.09 5.10 6.46
N LEU A 48 0.66 5.94 5.60
CA LEU A 48 -0.01 6.42 4.39
C LEU A 48 -0.29 5.25 3.43
N GLU A 49 0.68 4.37 3.22
CA GLU A 49 0.50 3.15 2.42
C GLU A 49 -0.58 2.24 3.01
N LEU A 50 -0.56 2.00 4.33
CA LEU A 50 -1.57 1.18 4.99
C LEU A 50 -2.98 1.75 4.79
N CYS A 51 -3.16 3.07 4.95
CA CYS A 51 -4.46 3.70 4.74
C CYS A 51 -4.96 3.52 3.30
N HIS A 52 -4.07 3.67 2.31
CA HIS A 52 -4.42 3.47 0.91
C HIS A 52 -4.77 2.02 0.60
N GLN A 53 -4.01 1.05 1.15
CA GLN A 53 -4.36 -0.37 1.03
C GLN A 53 -5.75 -0.66 1.62
N MET A 54 -6.11 -0.05 2.75
CA MET A 54 -7.44 -0.19 3.34
C MET A 54 -8.54 0.43 2.48
N LEU A 55 -8.28 1.59 1.86
CA LEU A 55 -9.23 2.24 0.96
C LEU A 55 -9.47 1.39 -0.30
N LEU A 56 -8.40 0.92 -0.95
CA LEU A 56 -8.51 0.07 -2.12
C LEU A 56 -9.19 -1.27 -1.80
N ASN A 57 -8.94 -1.84 -0.62
CA ASN A 57 -9.63 -3.05 -0.18
C ASN A 57 -11.13 -2.83 0.07
N ALA A 58 -11.55 -1.60 0.37
CA ALA A 58 -12.95 -1.27 0.59
C ALA A 58 -13.68 -0.90 -0.71
N ASP A 59 -12.95 -0.78 -1.83
CA ASP A 59 -13.52 -0.46 -3.13
C ASP A 59 -14.14 -1.72 -3.76
N GLU A 60 -15.44 -1.64 -4.09
CA GLU A 60 -16.20 -2.76 -4.65
C GLU A 60 -15.76 -3.14 -6.07
N GLU A 61 -15.00 -2.29 -6.77
CA GLU A 61 -14.44 -2.63 -8.08
C GLU A 61 -13.16 -3.45 -7.98
N VAL A 62 -12.47 -3.40 -6.84
CA VAL A 62 -11.18 -4.07 -6.61
C VAL A 62 -11.40 -5.52 -6.21
N ALA A 63 -10.89 -6.45 -7.02
CA ALA A 63 -10.93 -7.88 -6.74
C ALA A 63 -9.75 -8.35 -5.89
N GLU A 64 -8.54 -7.84 -6.18
CA GLU A 64 -7.30 -8.31 -5.56
C GLU A 64 -6.30 -7.17 -5.39
N LEU A 65 -5.49 -7.28 -4.33
CA LEU A 65 -4.36 -6.39 -4.05
C LEU A 65 -3.05 -7.17 -4.00
N ALA A 66 -2.00 -6.60 -4.57
CA ALA A 66 -0.63 -7.08 -4.44
C ALA A 66 0.29 -5.92 -4.07
N GLU A 67 0.87 -5.95 -2.87
CA GLU A 67 1.76 -4.90 -2.37
C GLU A 67 3.21 -5.08 -2.83
N GLN A 68 4.00 -4.00 -2.84
CA GLN A 68 5.45 -4.02 -3.03
C GLN A 68 5.89 -4.85 -4.27
N GLN A 69 5.25 -4.59 -5.41
CA GLN A 69 5.44 -5.34 -6.64
C GLN A 69 6.54 -4.71 -7.49
N ARG A 70 7.46 -5.54 -7.98
CA ARG A 70 8.62 -5.11 -8.75
C ARG A 70 8.26 -4.96 -10.22
N PHE A 71 8.74 -3.88 -10.82
CA PHE A 71 8.63 -3.60 -12.24
C PHE A 71 10.00 -3.31 -12.83
N ILE A 72 10.40 -4.09 -13.82
CA ILE A 72 11.69 -3.96 -14.51
C ILE A 72 11.42 -3.29 -15.86
N PHE A 73 12.18 -2.25 -16.20
CA PHE A 73 11.97 -1.45 -17.40
C PHE A 73 13.26 -0.89 -17.98
N GLY A 74 13.26 -0.57 -19.28
CA GLY A 74 14.44 -0.15 -20.04
C GLY A 74 14.54 -0.91 -21.36
N GLU A 75 15.23 -0.32 -22.33
CA GLU A 75 15.39 -0.90 -23.67
C GLU A 75 16.62 -1.81 -23.78
N ASP A 76 17.63 -1.58 -22.93
CA ASP A 76 18.89 -2.33 -22.92
C ASP A 76 18.84 -3.39 -21.81
N GLU A 77 19.00 -4.66 -22.17
CA GLU A 77 19.04 -5.78 -21.21
C GLU A 77 20.19 -5.64 -20.20
N ASP A 78 21.28 -4.95 -20.58
CA ASP A 78 22.44 -4.72 -19.71
C ASP A 78 22.27 -3.49 -18.78
N ASP A 79 21.21 -2.68 -18.96
CA ASP A 79 20.93 -1.46 -18.17
C ASP A 79 19.44 -1.35 -17.80
N LEU A 80 18.84 -2.47 -17.41
CA LEU A 80 17.47 -2.49 -16.91
C LEU A 80 17.37 -1.79 -15.55
N ARG A 81 16.35 -0.95 -15.41
CA ARG A 81 15.99 -0.26 -14.18
C ARG A 81 14.85 -0.98 -13.48
N GLU A 82 14.78 -0.78 -12.17
CA GLU A 82 13.77 -1.38 -11.30
C GLU A 82 12.99 -0.27 -10.60
N HIS A 83 11.66 -0.39 -10.61
CA HIS A 83 10.75 0.37 -9.73
C HIS A 83 9.93 -0.61 -8.89
N ILE A 84 9.59 -0.21 -7.67
CA ILE A 84 8.69 -1.00 -6.81
C ILE A 84 7.41 -0.18 -6.61
N PHE A 85 6.31 -0.72 -7.11
CA PHE A 85 4.98 -0.17 -6.84
C PHE A 85 4.55 -0.53 -5.42
N ASP A 86 4.02 0.46 -4.72
CA ASP A 86 3.56 0.28 -3.35
C ASP A 86 2.36 -0.68 -3.30
N VAL A 87 1.45 -0.60 -4.28
CA VAL A 87 0.34 -1.55 -4.47
C VAL A 87 -0.10 -1.63 -5.93
N ILE A 88 -0.47 -2.84 -6.36
CA ILE A 88 -1.20 -3.12 -7.59
C ILE A 88 -2.62 -3.54 -7.20
N ALA A 89 -3.63 -2.86 -7.76
CA ALA A 89 -5.03 -3.30 -7.66
C ALA A 89 -5.45 -3.95 -8.97
N THR A 90 -6.00 -5.17 -8.87
CA THR A 90 -6.68 -5.84 -9.98
C THR A 90 -8.17 -5.66 -9.79
N LEU A 91 -8.83 -5.07 -10.77
CA LEU A 91 -10.27 -4.87 -10.78
C LEU A 91 -11.01 -6.14 -11.23
N HIS A 92 -12.30 -6.24 -10.91
CA HIS A 92 -13.13 -7.40 -11.28
C HIS A 92 -13.26 -7.64 -12.80
N ASP A 93 -13.06 -6.61 -13.61
CA ASP A 93 -13.04 -6.70 -15.07
C ASP A 93 -11.66 -7.06 -15.64
N GLY A 94 -10.67 -7.29 -14.78
CA GLY A 94 -9.31 -7.70 -15.12
C GLY A 94 -8.34 -6.54 -15.38
N TYR A 95 -8.80 -5.29 -15.32
CA TYR A 95 -7.88 -4.14 -15.42
C TYR A 95 -6.97 -4.06 -14.20
N ARG A 96 -5.73 -3.65 -14.42
CA ARG A 96 -4.71 -3.51 -13.37
C ARG A 96 -4.23 -2.08 -13.27
N ILE A 97 -4.24 -1.56 -12.05
CA ILE A 97 -3.80 -0.20 -11.71
C ILE A 97 -2.61 -0.30 -10.77
N ALA A 98 -1.51 0.36 -11.13
CA ALA A 98 -0.30 0.42 -10.32
C ALA A 98 -0.26 1.75 -9.55
N TYR A 99 -0.09 1.68 -8.23
CA TYR A 99 -0.05 2.85 -7.36
C TYR A 99 1.35 3.04 -6.78
N THR A 100 1.81 4.29 -6.79
CA THR A 100 2.93 4.73 -5.94
C THR A 100 2.41 5.82 -5.02
N ILE A 101 2.55 5.59 -3.72
CA ILE A 101 1.97 6.38 -2.65
C ILE A 101 3.08 7.23 -2.05
N LYS A 102 2.94 8.55 -2.13
CA LYS A 102 3.92 9.51 -1.62
C LYS A 102 3.20 10.71 -1.03
N PRO A 103 3.67 11.27 0.10
CA PRO A 103 3.16 12.54 0.59
C PRO A 103 3.33 13.65 -0.45
N GLU A 104 2.36 14.55 -0.57
CA GLU A 104 2.36 15.63 -1.58
C GLU A 104 3.66 16.45 -1.60
N ILE A 105 4.26 16.71 -0.44
CA ILE A 105 5.53 17.45 -0.33
C ILE A 105 6.69 16.78 -1.10
N ARG A 106 6.63 15.47 -1.35
CA ARG A 106 7.61 14.74 -2.18
C ARG A 106 7.46 15.05 -3.66
N LEU A 107 6.30 15.53 -4.10
CA LEU A 107 6.01 15.86 -5.49
C LEU A 107 6.51 17.26 -5.87
N ALA A 108 6.75 18.12 -4.88
CA ALA A 108 7.08 19.53 -5.08
C ALA A 108 8.36 19.77 -5.93
N SER A 109 9.31 18.84 -5.94
CA SER A 109 10.54 18.96 -6.74
C SER A 109 10.39 18.53 -8.19
N GLY A 110 9.29 17.86 -8.58
CA GLY A 110 9.07 17.34 -9.93
C GLY A 110 9.88 16.08 -10.29
N VAL A 111 11.03 15.83 -9.66
CA VAL A 111 11.91 14.67 -9.94
C VAL A 111 11.15 13.34 -9.90
N PHE A 112 10.29 13.14 -8.90
CA PHE A 112 9.50 11.93 -8.79
C PHE A 112 8.46 11.81 -9.92
N LEU A 113 7.89 12.94 -10.38
CA LEU A 113 6.95 12.92 -11.49
C LEU A 113 7.63 12.60 -12.83
N GLU A 114 8.88 13.06 -13.02
CA GLU A 114 9.70 12.72 -14.19
C GLU A 114 10.00 11.21 -14.25
N GLU A 115 10.38 10.61 -13.12
CA GLU A 115 10.59 9.17 -12.98
C GLU A 115 9.31 8.38 -13.30
N MET A 116 8.17 8.78 -12.75
CA MET A 116 6.89 8.12 -13.02
C MET A 116 6.46 8.26 -14.48
N ALA A 117 6.74 9.39 -15.15
CA ALA A 117 6.45 9.57 -16.57
C ALA A 117 7.26 8.58 -17.44
N GLU A 118 8.52 8.37 -17.09
CA GLU A 118 9.37 7.40 -17.77
C GLU A 118 8.92 5.96 -17.55
N ILE A 119 8.58 5.60 -16.31
CA ILE A 119 8.01 4.28 -15.98
C ILE A 119 6.71 4.06 -16.77
N THR A 120 5.83 5.07 -16.80
CA THR A 120 4.55 5.01 -17.53
C THR A 120 4.75 4.77 -19.03
N ALA A 121 5.75 5.43 -19.65
CA ALA A 121 6.07 5.21 -21.06
C ALA A 121 6.51 3.77 -21.35
N ASN A 122 7.18 3.11 -20.40
CA ASN A 122 7.60 1.72 -20.51
C ASN A 122 6.48 0.72 -20.17
N ILE A 123 5.53 1.10 -19.32
CA ILE A 123 4.36 0.27 -19.00
C ILE A 123 3.46 0.06 -20.21
N PHE A 124 3.22 1.10 -21.01
CA PHE A 124 2.43 0.97 -22.24
C PHE A 124 3.11 0.13 -23.35
N ALA A 125 4.40 -0.21 -23.18
CA ALA A 125 5.09 -1.19 -24.03
C ALA A 125 4.86 -2.64 -23.56
N VAL A 126 4.28 -2.85 -22.37
CA VAL A 126 3.92 -4.15 -21.80
C VAL A 126 2.39 -4.28 -21.80
N SER A 127 1.84 -5.15 -22.64
CA SER A 127 0.40 -5.26 -22.95
C SER A 127 -0.52 -5.70 -21.79
N GLU A 128 -0.04 -5.74 -20.54
CA GLU A 128 -0.74 -6.27 -19.35
C GLU A 128 -1.09 -5.20 -18.29
N TRP A 129 -0.89 -3.90 -18.57
CA TRP A 129 -1.01 -2.83 -17.57
C TRP A 129 -1.71 -1.59 -18.14
N THR A 130 -2.64 -0.97 -17.40
CA THR A 130 -3.52 0.07 -17.99
C THR A 130 -3.47 1.44 -17.32
N SER A 131 -3.16 1.58 -16.03
CA SER A 131 -3.25 2.90 -15.37
C SER A 131 -2.30 3.10 -14.18
N ILE A 132 -1.83 4.33 -13.99
CA ILE A 132 -1.23 4.82 -12.73
C ILE A 132 -2.15 5.92 -12.18
N VAL A 133 -2.58 5.79 -10.93
CA VAL A 133 -3.41 6.79 -10.24
C VAL A 133 -2.66 7.31 -9.02
N GLN A 134 -2.56 8.64 -8.91
CA GLN A 134 -2.08 9.34 -7.72
C GLN A 134 -3.31 9.79 -6.91
N PRO A 135 -3.55 9.24 -5.72
CA PRO A 135 -4.64 9.70 -4.87
C PRO A 135 -4.27 11.04 -4.21
N ASP A 136 -5.13 12.05 -4.41
CA ASP A 136 -5.04 13.33 -3.72
C ASP A 136 -5.49 13.16 -2.26
N ASP A 137 -4.62 13.50 -1.30
CA ASP A 137 -4.90 13.48 0.14
C ASP A 137 -5.90 14.61 0.53
N GLU A 138 -7.21 14.40 0.36
CA GLU A 138 -8.17 15.15 1.19
C GLU A 138 -8.12 14.56 2.61
N GLU A 139 -7.20 15.09 3.40
CA GLU A 139 -6.89 14.77 4.80
C GLU A 139 -8.15 14.40 5.61
N LEU A 140 -8.29 13.11 5.98
CA LEU A 140 -9.15 12.72 7.09
C LEU A 140 -8.58 13.39 8.35
N ALA A 141 -9.12 14.57 8.68
CA ALA A 141 -8.70 15.36 9.82
C ALA A 141 -8.62 14.47 11.08
N PRO A 142 -7.49 14.49 11.82
CA PRO A 142 -7.38 13.68 13.03
C PRO A 142 -8.48 14.08 14.02
N ALA A 143 -9.22 13.08 14.52
CA ALA A 143 -10.21 13.28 15.56
C ALA A 143 -9.57 14.05 16.73
N LYS A 144 -10.14 15.22 17.05
CA LYS A 144 -9.64 16.14 18.08
C LYS A 144 -9.36 15.38 19.38
N VAL A 145 -8.08 15.24 19.72
CA VAL A 145 -7.66 14.62 20.98
C VAL A 145 -8.13 15.52 22.13
N ALA A 146 -9.04 14.99 22.96
CA ALA A 146 -9.49 15.67 24.16
C ALA A 146 -8.28 15.98 25.08
N PRO A 147 -8.22 17.17 25.71
CA PRO A 147 -7.08 17.56 26.52
C PRO A 147 -6.86 16.58 27.69
N LYS A 148 -5.63 16.06 27.79
CA LYS A 148 -5.19 15.20 28.89
C LYS A 148 -5.40 15.93 30.22
N ARG A 149 -6.35 15.46 31.03
CA ARG A 149 -6.49 15.86 32.43
C ARG A 149 -5.21 15.50 33.19
N SER A 150 -4.46 16.50 33.62
CA SER A 150 -3.31 16.31 34.51
C SER A 150 -3.78 15.83 35.88
N ARG A 151 -3.43 14.59 36.24
CA ARG A 151 -3.58 14.09 37.62
C ARG A 151 -2.49 14.72 38.49
N LYS A 152 -2.84 15.73 39.30
CA LYS A 152 -1.99 16.22 40.39
C LYS A 152 -1.75 15.10 41.40
N ARG A 153 -0.49 14.70 41.55
CA ARG A 153 -0.02 13.71 42.52
C ARG A 153 -0.04 14.37 43.90
N LYS A 154 -0.90 13.90 44.81
CA LYS A 154 -1.02 14.40 46.19
C LYS A 154 0.09 13.75 47.02
N THR A 155 1.08 14.53 47.45
CA THR A 155 2.07 14.12 48.45
C THR A 155 1.35 13.98 49.80
N ARG A 156 1.52 12.82 50.46
CA ARG A 156 1.16 12.64 51.87
C ARG A 156 2.40 12.98 52.70
N GLY A 157 2.22 13.85 53.69
CA GLY A 157 3.19 14.07 54.77
C GLY A 157 3.13 12.95 55.80
#